data_AF-A0AAV3T1W3-F1
#
_entry.id   AF-A0AAV3T1W3-F1
#
_cell.length_a   1.000
_cell.length_b   1.000
_cell.length_c   1.000
_cell.angle_alpha   90.00
_cell.angle_beta   90.00
_cell.angle_gamma   90.00
#
_symmetry.space_group_name_H-M   'P 1'
#
loop_
_entity.id
_entity.type
_entity.pdbx_description
1 polymer ?
#
loop_
_entity_poly.entity_id
_entity_poly.type
_entity_poly.pdbx_seq_one_letter_code
_entity_poly.pdbx_strand_id
1 'polypeptide(L)'
;MSVELPFAPVDDIIRRHAGDLRVSADAAEELARRIQDHGAAVAATAAERADEDGRKTLMAADFGVDDVTDRESLALPVAPVDRIARLDIPDAYRVSKDARLALAARLEEYAADAAAGAAVLAEHAGRRTVQAEDVETYFELVE
;
A
#
# COMPACT_ATOMS: atom_id res chain seq x y z
N MET A 1 -13.63 8.64 -6.11
CA MET A 1 -12.23 8.92 -6.49
C MET A 1 -11.74 7.70 -7.27
N SER A 2 -11.03 7.85 -8.38
CA SER A 2 -10.45 6.70 -9.07
C SER A 2 -9.28 6.13 -8.27
N VAL A 3 -9.14 4.81 -8.25
CA VAL A 3 -7.99 4.13 -7.63
C VAL A 3 -6.82 4.14 -8.60
N GLU A 4 -5.64 4.51 -8.12
CA GLU A 4 -4.42 4.66 -8.92
C GLU A 4 -3.74 3.32 -9.25
N LEU A 5 -3.84 2.36 -8.34
CA LEU A 5 -3.20 1.06 -8.48
C LEU A 5 -3.93 0.18 -9.50
N PRO A 6 -3.20 -0.49 -10.41
CA PRO A 6 -3.79 -1.52 -11.24
C PRO A 6 -4.27 -2.70 -10.39
N PHE A 7 -5.33 -3.36 -10.85
CA PHE A 7 -5.91 -4.52 -10.19
C PHE A 7 -4.91 -5.66 -9.95
N ALA A 8 -4.16 -6.06 -10.98
CA ALA A 8 -3.35 -7.27 -10.96
C ALA A 8 -2.25 -7.29 -9.87
N PRO A 9 -1.43 -6.23 -9.69
CA PRO A 9 -0.48 -6.18 -8.57
C PRO A 9 -1.09 -6.36 -7.19
N VAL A 10 -2.30 -5.82 -6.97
CA VAL A 10 -2.99 -5.91 -5.68
C VAL A 10 -3.59 -7.31 -5.49
N ASP A 11 -4.22 -7.87 -6.53
CA ASP A 11 -4.71 -9.25 -6.54
C ASP A 11 -3.58 -10.26 -6.30
N ASP A 12 -2.42 -10.05 -6.93
CA ASP A 12 -1.23 -10.90 -6.75
C ASP A 12 -0.69 -10.87 -5.31
N ILE A 13 -0.72 -9.71 -4.63
CA ILE A 13 -0.40 -9.62 -3.20
C ILE A 13 -1.36 -10.50 -2.40
N ILE A 14 -2.68 -10.36 -2.58
CA ILE A 14 -3.65 -11.16 -1.84
C ILE A 14 -3.43 -12.65 -2.09
N ARG A 15 -3.27 -13.06 -3.35
CA ARG A 15 -3.04 -14.47 -3.72
C ARG A 15 -1.79 -15.08 -3.10
N ARG A 16 -0.71 -14.31 -2.93
CA ARG A 16 0.52 -14.79 -2.26
C ARG A 16 0.29 -15.17 -0.79
N HIS A 17 -0.72 -14.58 -0.13
CA HIS A 17 -1.05 -14.84 1.27
C HIS A 17 -2.33 -15.68 1.47
N ALA A 18 -3.13 -15.88 0.41
CA ALA A 18 -4.42 -16.57 0.47
C ALA A 18 -4.32 -18.11 0.43
N GLY A 19 -3.14 -18.69 0.24
CA GLY A 19 -2.98 -20.14 0.12
C GLY A 19 -3.82 -20.72 -1.03
N ASP A 20 -4.71 -21.66 -0.71
CA ASP A 20 -5.65 -22.29 -1.68
C ASP A 20 -6.98 -21.53 -1.83
N LEU A 21 -7.18 -20.42 -1.11
CA LEU A 21 -8.40 -19.63 -1.22
C LEU A 21 -8.44 -18.89 -2.55
N ARG A 22 -9.66 -18.71 -3.07
CA ARG A 22 -9.90 -17.78 -4.18
C ARG A 22 -9.86 -16.34 -3.66
N VAL A 23 -9.68 -15.39 -4.57
CA VAL A 23 -9.73 -13.95 -4.26
C VAL A 23 -10.81 -13.35 -5.15
N SER A 24 -11.74 -12.60 -4.55
CA SER A 24 -12.76 -11.87 -5.30
C SER A 24 -12.19 -10.57 -5.87
N ALA A 25 -12.78 -10.07 -6.95
CA ALA A 25 -12.35 -8.80 -7.53
C ALA A 25 -12.55 -7.63 -6.54
N ASP A 26 -13.64 -7.67 -5.79
CA ASP A 26 -13.98 -6.64 -4.80
C ASP A 26 -12.96 -6.60 -3.64
N ALA A 27 -12.37 -7.74 -3.26
CA ALA A 27 -11.31 -7.78 -2.25
C ALA A 27 -10.05 -7.02 -2.70
N ALA A 28 -9.64 -7.21 -3.95
CA ALA A 28 -8.51 -6.47 -4.52
C ALA A 28 -8.84 -4.98 -4.72
N GLU A 29 -10.09 -4.64 -5.08
CA GLU A 29 -10.52 -3.24 -5.18
C GLU A 29 -10.54 -2.52 -3.82
N GLU A 30 -11.05 -3.17 -2.78
CA GLU A 30 -11.03 -2.62 -1.41
C GLU A 30 -9.59 -2.43 -0.94
N LEU A 31 -8.73 -3.44 -1.08
CA LEU A 31 -7.33 -3.32 -0.69
C LEU A 31 -6.62 -2.21 -1.45
N ALA A 32 -6.89 -2.05 -2.76
CA ALA A 32 -6.30 -0.98 -3.56
C ALA A 32 -6.71 0.42 -3.08
N ARG A 33 -7.98 0.59 -2.65
CA ARG A 33 -8.45 1.85 -2.02
C ARG A 33 -7.71 2.11 -0.71
N ARG A 34 -7.60 1.11 0.17
CA ARG A 34 -6.89 1.22 1.45
C ARG A 34 -5.42 1.57 1.29
N ILE A 35 -4.73 0.92 0.34
CA ILE A 35 -3.32 1.24 0.01
C ILE A 35 -3.18 2.68 -0.46
N GLN A 36 -4.09 3.17 -1.30
CA GLN A 36 -4.06 4.55 -1.80
C GLN A 36 -4.22 5.56 -0.67
N ASP A 37 -5.24 5.41 0.16
CA ASP A 37 -5.53 6.33 1.25
C ASP A 37 -4.39 6.33 2.28
N HIS A 38 -3.90 5.14 2.65
CA HIS A 38 -2.73 5.01 3.53
C HIS A 38 -1.47 5.63 2.92
N GLY A 39 -1.21 5.41 1.63
CA GLY A 39 -0.04 5.93 0.95
C GLY A 39 -0.02 7.45 0.81
N ALA A 40 -1.18 8.05 0.56
CA ALA A 40 -1.32 9.49 0.53
C ALA A 40 -1.07 10.11 1.92
N ALA A 41 -1.64 9.53 2.97
CA ALA A 41 -1.43 9.95 4.36
C ALA A 41 0.05 9.83 4.78
N VAL A 42 0.70 8.70 4.48
CA VAL A 42 2.13 8.49 4.75
C VAL A 42 2.99 9.51 4.01
N ALA A 43 2.66 9.82 2.75
CA ALA A 43 3.38 10.82 1.96
C ALA A 43 3.20 12.24 2.52
N ALA A 44 2.03 12.59 3.05
CA ALA A 44 1.81 13.84 3.74
C ALA A 44 2.70 13.98 4.98
N THR A 45 2.78 12.94 5.82
CA THR A 45 3.71 12.94 6.97
C THR A 45 5.17 13.01 6.52
N ALA A 46 5.55 12.34 5.43
CA ALA A 46 6.90 12.43 4.88
C ALA A 46 7.22 13.85 4.37
N ALA A 47 6.24 14.57 3.81
CA ALA A 47 6.39 15.95 3.40
C ALA A 47 6.60 16.90 4.59
N GLU A 48 5.90 16.68 5.70
CA GLU A 48 6.12 17.41 6.96
C GLU A 48 7.56 17.24 7.46
N ARG A 49 8.08 16.00 7.49
CA ARG A 49 9.48 15.72 7.86
C ARG A 49 10.48 16.41 6.94
N ALA A 50 10.23 16.37 5.63
CA ALA A 50 11.08 17.07 4.66
C ALA A 50 11.10 18.59 4.93
N ASP A 51 9.95 19.16 5.28
CA ASP A 51 9.82 20.58 5.62
C ASP A 51 10.52 20.96 6.92
N GLU A 52 10.43 20.13 7.95
CA GLU A 52 11.18 20.28 9.21
C GLU A 52 12.70 20.30 8.96
N ASP A 53 13.17 19.52 7.99
CA ASP A 53 14.56 19.50 7.55
C ASP A 53 14.92 20.59 6.51
N GLY A 54 13.98 21.50 6.20
CA GLY A 54 14.19 22.61 5.27
C GLY A 54 14.28 22.21 3.80
N ARG A 55 13.74 21.05 3.43
CA ARG A 55 13.78 20.45 2.09
C ARG A 55 12.37 20.37 1.49
N LYS A 56 12.25 20.53 0.16
CA LYS A 56 10.98 20.29 -0.58
C LYS A 56 10.99 18.97 -1.37
N THR A 57 11.96 18.11 -1.11
CA THR A 57 12.10 16.81 -1.76
C THR A 57 12.02 15.71 -0.71
N LEU A 58 11.01 14.85 -0.84
CA LEU A 58 10.84 13.64 -0.05
C LEU A 58 11.93 12.64 -0.44
N MET A 59 12.62 12.16 0.57
CA MET A 59 13.71 11.18 0.51
C MET A 59 13.24 9.86 1.12
N ALA A 60 13.95 8.76 0.84
CA ALA A 60 13.61 7.44 1.39
C ALA A 60 13.53 7.46 2.94
N ALA A 61 14.45 8.19 3.59
CA ALA A 61 14.47 8.36 5.04
C ALA A 61 13.18 9.00 5.60
N ASP A 62 12.50 9.85 4.83
CA ASP A 62 11.26 10.50 5.28
C ASP A 62 10.10 9.48 5.43
N PHE A 63 10.23 8.28 4.84
CA PHE A 63 9.30 7.13 4.97
C PHE A 63 9.71 6.12 6.06
N GLY A 64 10.80 6.37 6.80
CA GLY A 64 11.29 5.49 7.86
C GLY A 64 11.92 4.19 7.36
N VAL A 65 12.44 4.17 6.12
CA VAL A 65 13.13 3.02 5.55
C VAL A 65 14.62 3.36 5.43
N ASP A 66 15.44 2.72 6.26
CA ASP A 66 16.90 2.97 6.32
C ASP A 66 17.68 2.21 5.23
N ASP A 67 17.14 1.08 4.74
CA ASP A 67 17.77 0.30 3.68
C ASP A 67 16.71 -0.29 2.74
N VAL A 68 16.72 0.14 1.48
CA VAL A 68 15.84 -0.39 0.43
C VAL A 68 16.66 -1.44 -0.35
N THR A 69 16.99 -2.55 0.30
CA THR A 69 17.89 -3.56 -0.28
C THR A 69 17.16 -4.44 -1.32
N ASP A 70 15.84 -4.59 -1.23
CA ASP A 70 15.04 -5.48 -2.08
C ASP A 70 14.18 -4.73 -3.12
N ARG A 71 14.81 -3.91 -3.95
CA ARG A 71 14.14 -3.10 -4.99
C ARG A 71 13.62 -3.91 -6.18
N GLU A 72 14.13 -5.13 -6.36
CA GLU A 72 13.84 -5.97 -7.53
C GLU A 72 12.62 -6.90 -7.34
N SER A 73 12.05 -6.98 -6.14
CA SER A 73 10.93 -7.88 -5.82
C SER A 73 9.58 -7.19 -5.56
N LEU A 74 9.52 -5.86 -5.70
CA LEU A 74 8.28 -5.10 -5.46
C LEU A 74 7.22 -5.44 -6.52
N ALA A 75 6.05 -5.87 -6.08
CA ALA A 75 4.88 -6.08 -6.92
C ALA A 75 4.17 -4.77 -7.30
N LEU A 76 4.13 -3.78 -6.40
CA LEU A 76 3.45 -2.51 -6.64
C LEU A 76 4.22 -1.65 -7.66
N PRO A 77 3.57 -1.18 -8.72
CA PRO A 77 4.24 -0.41 -9.75
C PRO A 77 4.58 1.01 -9.26
N VAL A 78 5.84 1.39 -9.43
CA VAL A 78 6.41 2.66 -8.94
C VAL A 78 5.67 3.89 -9.46
N ALA A 79 5.19 3.89 -10.71
CA ALA A 79 4.53 5.05 -11.29
C ALA A 79 3.14 5.33 -10.65
N PRO A 80 2.24 4.34 -10.50
CA PRO A 80 1.06 4.48 -9.64
C PRO A 80 1.37 4.90 -8.20
N VAL A 81 2.40 4.34 -7.58
CA VAL A 81 2.82 4.75 -6.21
C VAL A 81 3.26 6.22 -6.16
N ASP A 82 3.98 6.73 -7.16
CA ASP A 82 4.32 8.17 -7.24
C ASP A 82 3.07 9.05 -7.40
N ARG A 83 2.00 8.58 -8.05
CA ARG A 83 0.75 9.33 -8.14
C ARG A 83 0.01 9.35 -6.81
N ILE A 84 -0.05 8.22 -6.10
CA ILE A 84 -0.58 8.15 -4.72
C ILE A 84 0.16 9.13 -3.81
N ALA A 85 1.50 9.14 -3.86
CA ALA A 85 2.33 10.01 -3.04
C ALA A 85 2.05 11.51 -3.23
N ARG A 86 1.37 11.89 -4.32
CA ARG A 86 1.08 13.27 -4.70
C ARG A 86 -0.35 13.71 -4.43
N LEU A 87 -1.22 12.82 -3.98
CA LEU A 87 -2.64 13.12 -3.79
C LEU A 87 -2.87 14.20 -2.72
N ASP A 88 -2.16 14.09 -1.59
CA ASP A 88 -2.39 14.90 -0.40
C ASP A 88 -1.23 15.86 -0.08
N ILE A 89 -0.30 16.06 -1.02
CA ILE A 89 0.81 17.01 -0.87
C ILE A 89 0.78 18.10 -1.95
N PRO A 90 1.21 19.33 -1.63
CA PRO A 90 1.28 20.41 -2.63
C PRO A 90 2.23 20.08 -3.80
N ASP A 91 1.92 20.58 -5.00
CA ASP A 91 2.71 20.39 -6.23
C ASP A 91 4.17 20.87 -6.13
N ALA A 92 4.48 21.74 -5.16
CA ALA A 92 5.84 22.20 -4.89
C ALA A 92 6.77 21.09 -4.37
N TYR A 93 6.21 20.02 -3.78
CA TYR A 93 6.97 18.90 -3.29
C TYR A 93 7.39 17.95 -4.42
N ARG A 94 8.60 17.42 -4.28
CA ARG A 94 9.18 16.43 -5.19
C ARG A 94 9.34 15.12 -4.45
N VAL A 95 9.07 14.02 -5.13
CA VAL A 95 9.35 12.67 -4.61
C VAL A 95 10.58 12.14 -5.35
N SER A 96 11.66 11.89 -4.61
CA SER A 96 12.88 11.30 -5.16
C SER A 96 12.64 9.87 -5.66
N LYS A 97 13.54 9.35 -6.51
CA LYS A 97 13.42 7.98 -7.03
C LYS A 97 13.40 6.96 -5.87
N ASP A 98 14.31 7.11 -4.92
CA ASP A 98 14.41 6.19 -3.78
C ASP A 98 13.23 6.33 -2.82
N ALA A 99 12.66 7.54 -2.66
CA ALA A 99 11.43 7.74 -1.90
C ALA A 99 10.23 6.96 -2.49
N ARG A 100 10.08 6.94 -3.82
CA ARG A 100 8.99 6.17 -4.45
C ARG A 100 9.13 4.68 -4.20
N LEU A 101 10.36 4.18 -4.20
CA LEU A 101 10.64 2.77 -3.90
C LEU A 101 10.40 2.46 -2.42
N ALA A 102 10.82 3.36 -1.51
CA ALA A 102 10.56 3.23 -0.08
C ALA A 102 9.06 3.22 0.24
N LEU A 103 8.28 4.11 -0.40
CA LEU A 103 6.83 4.11 -0.26
C LEU A 103 6.22 2.81 -0.81
N ALA A 104 6.64 2.36 -2.00
CA ALA A 104 6.14 1.12 -2.58
C ALA A 104 6.38 -0.09 -1.65
N ALA A 105 7.58 -0.20 -1.07
CA ALA A 105 7.90 -1.25 -0.10
C ALA A 105 6.99 -1.19 1.13
N ARG A 106 6.82 -0.01 1.72
CA ARG A 106 5.95 0.20 2.88
C ARG A 106 4.48 -0.14 2.58
N LEU A 107 4.01 0.20 1.39
CA LEU A 107 2.65 -0.11 0.94
C LEU A 107 2.45 -1.61 0.67
N GLU A 108 3.48 -2.31 0.21
CA GLU A 108 3.44 -3.76 0.06
C GLU A 108 3.40 -4.47 1.41
N GLU A 109 4.16 -4.01 2.41
CA GLU A 109 4.08 -4.54 3.77
C GLU A 109 2.66 -4.36 4.34
N TYR A 110 2.10 -3.15 4.25
CA TYR A 110 0.72 -2.86 4.66
C TYR A 110 -0.30 -3.77 3.94
N ALA A 111 -0.12 -3.97 2.64
CA ALA A 111 -0.98 -4.83 1.84
C ALA A 111 -0.83 -6.33 2.16
N ALA A 112 0.40 -6.77 2.46
CA ALA A 112 0.70 -8.15 2.85
C ALA A 112 0.08 -8.51 4.20
N ASP A 113 0.18 -7.62 5.18
CA ASP A 113 -0.45 -7.81 6.49
C ASP A 113 -1.98 -7.92 6.36
N ALA A 114 -2.59 -7.02 5.58
CA ALA A 114 -4.02 -7.06 5.30
C ALA A 114 -4.45 -8.31 4.54
N ALA A 115 -3.68 -8.73 3.54
CA ALA A 115 -3.94 -9.95 2.79
C ALA A 115 -3.89 -11.20 3.68
N ALA A 116 -2.89 -11.30 4.55
CA ALA A 116 -2.76 -12.41 5.48
C ALA A 116 -3.92 -12.43 6.50
N GLY A 117 -4.26 -11.27 7.07
CA GLY A 117 -5.40 -11.15 7.98
C GLY A 117 -6.73 -11.49 7.31
N ALA A 118 -6.96 -10.99 6.09
CA ALA A 118 -8.17 -11.27 5.32
C ALA A 118 -8.30 -12.76 4.96
N ALA A 119 -7.20 -13.44 4.64
CA ALA A 119 -7.20 -14.89 4.42
C ALA A 119 -7.63 -15.66 5.69
N VAL A 120 -7.06 -15.29 6.85
CA VAL A 120 -7.44 -15.88 8.15
C VAL A 120 -8.92 -15.66 8.44
N LEU A 121 -9.45 -14.46 8.21
CA LEU A 121 -10.86 -14.14 8.43
C LEU A 121 -11.79 -14.95 7.52
N ALA A 122 -11.42 -15.12 6.25
CA ALA A 122 -12.17 -15.94 5.31
C ALA A 122 -12.22 -17.41 5.75
N GLU A 123 -11.10 -17.97 6.21
CA GLU A 123 -11.05 -19.35 6.73
C GLU A 123 -11.89 -19.52 7.99
N HIS A 124 -11.81 -18.59 8.94
CA HIS A 124 -12.58 -18.64 10.18
C HIS A 124 -14.09 -18.51 9.93
N ALA A 125 -14.47 -17.79 8.88
CA ALA A 125 -15.85 -17.71 8.39
C ALA A 125 -16.29 -18.93 7.57
N GLY A 126 -15.42 -19.94 7.36
CA GLY A 126 -15.71 -21.14 6.57
C GLY A 126 -15.84 -20.89 5.07
N ARG A 127 -15.32 -19.77 4.56
CA ARG A 127 -15.39 -19.40 3.14
C ARG A 127 -14.17 -19.90 2.37
N ARG A 128 -14.34 -20.08 1.05
CA ARG A 128 -13.30 -20.50 0.10
C ARG A 128 -12.79 -19.37 -0.81
N THR A 129 -13.24 -18.16 -0.53
CA THR A 129 -12.92 -16.96 -1.30
C THR A 129 -12.71 -15.83 -0.29
N VAL A 130 -11.57 -15.15 -0.36
CA VAL A 130 -11.32 -13.88 0.32
C VAL A 130 -12.20 -12.82 -0.34
N GLN A 131 -13.04 -12.17 0.45
CA GLN A 131 -13.99 -11.14 0.02
C GLN A 131 -13.55 -9.74 0.48
N ALA A 132 -14.20 -8.71 -0.05
CA ALA A 132 -13.98 -7.33 0.41
C ALA A 132 -14.22 -7.19 1.92
N GLU A 133 -15.28 -7.80 2.44
CA GLU A 133 -15.62 -7.78 3.87
C GLU A 133 -14.50 -8.34 4.78
N ASP A 134 -13.64 -9.23 4.27
CA ASP A 134 -12.48 -9.73 5.01
C ASP A 134 -11.39 -8.67 5.15
N VAL A 135 -11.16 -7.92 4.07
CA VAL A 135 -10.20 -6.81 4.03
C VAL A 135 -10.73 -5.66 4.90
N GLU A 136 -12.01 -5.32 4.79
CA GLU A 136 -12.66 -4.31 5.62
C GLU A 136 -12.57 -4.68 7.10
N THR A 137 -12.96 -5.91 7.46
CA THR A 137 -12.92 -6.40 8.85
C THR A 137 -11.49 -6.41 9.39
N TYR A 138 -10.49 -6.78 8.58
CA TYR A 138 -9.10 -6.71 9.02
C TYR A 138 -8.73 -5.31 9.50
N PHE A 139 -9.04 -4.27 8.71
CA PHE A 139 -8.72 -2.90 9.09
C PHE A 139 -9.55 -2.40 10.27
N GLU A 140 -10.83 -2.78 10.37
CA GLU A 140 -11.66 -2.47 11.55
C GLU A 140 -11.07 -3.02 12.86
N LEU A 141 -10.24 -4.06 12.80
CA LEU A 141 -9.61 -4.68 13.97
C LEU A 141 -8.26 -4.09 14.36
N VAL A 142 -7.57 -3.40 13.43
CA VAL A 142 -6.18 -2.94 13.63
C VAL A 142 -6.00 -1.42 13.60
N GLU A 143 -7.00 -0.67 13.12
CA GLU A 143 -7.04 0.80 13.07
C GLU A 143 -8.01 1.38 14.13
#